data_AF-A0A8E2LG92-F1
#
_entry.id   AF-A0A8E2LG92-F1
#
_cell.length_a   1.000
_cell.length_b   1.000
_cell.length_c   1.000
_cell.angle_alpha   90.00
_cell.angle_beta   90.00
_cell.angle_gamma   90.00
#
_symmetry.space_group_name_H-M   'P 1'
#
loop_
_entity.id
_entity.type
_entity.pdbx_description
1 polymer ?
#
loop_
_entity_poly.entity_id
_entity_poly.type
_entity_poly.pdbx_seq_one_letter_code
_entity_poly.pdbx_strand_id
1 'polypeptide(L)'
;MNRINQDDLLEVDKVKRYIAIVKQIRKLQSAINKTGVMTTTINASQEFTKTNPALNELNKLTKTLITLENSIKFEMLYVPELPKDEKKDNDEPEVSDLY
;
A
#
# COMPACT_ATOMS: atom_id res chain seq x y z
N MET A 1 -1.51 -13.70 -5.33
CA MET A 1 -1.13 -14.90 -4.53
C MET A 1 0.16 -15.56 -5.01
N ASN A 2 0.80 -15.09 -6.10
CA ASN A 2 1.98 -15.76 -6.69
C ASN A 2 3.32 -15.39 -6.03
N ARG A 3 3.29 -14.65 -4.92
CA ARG A 3 4.47 -14.18 -4.20
C ARG A 3 4.53 -14.70 -2.76
N ILE A 4 3.68 -15.67 -2.44
CA ILE A 4 3.64 -16.33 -1.14
C ILE A 4 3.58 -17.83 -1.38
N ASN A 5 4.10 -18.61 -0.44
CA ASN A 5 3.87 -20.04 -0.42
C ASN A 5 2.38 -20.31 -0.12
N GLN A 6 1.68 -20.96 -1.06
CA GLN A 6 0.24 -21.23 -0.95
C GLN A 6 -0.07 -22.49 -0.13
N ASP A 7 0.91 -23.38 0.08
CA ASP A 7 0.77 -24.56 0.93
C ASP A 7 0.91 -24.21 2.42
N ASP A 8 1.53 -23.06 2.72
CA ASP A 8 1.54 -22.51 4.07
C ASP A 8 0.21 -21.78 4.34
N LEU A 9 -0.72 -22.51 4.97
CA LEU A 9 -2.03 -21.99 5.35
C LEU A 9 -1.95 -20.75 6.25
N LEU A 10 -0.88 -20.60 7.04
CA LEU A 10 -0.67 -19.44 7.89
C LEU A 10 -0.37 -18.20 7.04
N GLU A 11 0.52 -18.31 6.04
CA GLU A 11 0.81 -17.21 5.12
C GLU A 11 -0.41 -16.82 4.28
N VAL A 12 -1.19 -17.81 3.82
CA VAL A 12 -2.45 -17.57 3.12
C VAL A 12 -3.46 -16.83 4.02
N ASP A 13 -3.59 -17.21 5.30
CA ASP A 13 -4.47 -16.55 6.26
C ASP A 13 -4.02 -15.10 6.53
N LYS A 14 -2.71 -14.85 6.68
CA LYS A 14 -2.17 -13.49 6.83
C LYS A 14 -2.58 -12.59 5.67
N VAL A 15 -2.47 -13.06 4.43
CA VAL A 15 -2.89 -12.28 3.25
C VAL A 15 -4.40 -12.06 3.21
N LYS A 16 -5.20 -13.06 3.58
CA LYS A 16 -6.67 -12.89 3.69
C LYS A 16 -7.04 -11.85 4.74
N ARG A 17 -6.40 -11.86 5.91
CA ARG A 17 -6.58 -10.85 6.96
C ARG A 17 -6.13 -9.46 6.49
N TYR A 18 -5.03 -9.36 5.77
CA TYR A 18 -4.56 -8.10 5.18
C TYR A 18 -5.65 -7.49 4.30
N ILE A 19 -6.23 -8.29 3.39
CA ILE A 19 -7.33 -7.86 2.51
C ILE A 19 -8.55 -7.41 3.34
N ALA A 20 -8.88 -8.14 4.41
CA ALA A 20 -10.00 -7.78 5.28
C ALA A 20 -9.79 -6.43 5.99
N ILE A 21 -8.57 -6.18 6.51
CA ILE A 21 -8.22 -4.91 7.15
C ILE A 21 -8.28 -3.75 6.14
N VAL A 22 -7.76 -3.93 4.93
CA VAL A 22 -7.88 -2.91 3.86
C VAL A 22 -9.34 -2.57 3.58
N LYS A 23 -10.23 -3.57 3.50
CA LYS A 23 -11.67 -3.34 3.30
C LYS A 23 -12.29 -2.55 4.45
N GLN A 24 -11.90 -2.83 5.70
CA GLN A 24 -12.38 -2.10 6.88
C GLN A 24 -11.89 -0.65 6.87
N ILE A 25 -10.61 -0.41 6.58
CA ILE A 25 -10.02 0.92 6.42
C ILE A 25 -10.80 1.74 5.39
N ARG A 26 -11.09 1.18 4.22
CA ARG A 26 -11.86 1.86 3.16
C ARG A 26 -13.28 2.24 3.59
N LYS A 27 -13.96 1.33 4.31
CA LYS A 27 -15.31 1.60 4.86
C LYS A 27 -15.25 2.74 5.87
N LEU A 28 -14.25 2.74 6.75
CA LEU A 28 -14.08 3.76 7.78
C LEU A 28 -13.72 5.13 7.17
N GLN A 29 -12.83 5.17 6.18
CA GLN A 29 -12.54 6.37 5.41
C GLN A 29 -13.78 6.93 4.73
N SER A 30 -14.61 6.06 4.13
CA SER A 30 -15.87 6.48 3.50
C SER A 30 -16.85 7.07 4.51
N ALA A 31 -16.91 6.53 5.74
CA ALA A 31 -17.73 7.06 6.82
C ALA A 31 -17.20 8.42 7.33
N ILE A 32 -15.89 8.55 7.50
CA ILE A 32 -15.23 9.82 7.89
C ILE A 32 -15.46 10.90 6.83
N ASN A 33 -15.33 10.57 5.54
CA ASN A 33 -15.57 11.54 4.46
C ASN A 33 -17.01 12.07 4.45
N LYS A 34 -17.98 11.26 4.90
CA LYS A 34 -19.40 11.67 5.01
C LYS A 34 -19.68 12.49 6.27
N THR A 35 -19.04 12.15 7.39
CA THR A 35 -19.31 12.75 8.70
C THR A 35 -18.42 13.96 9.02
N GLY A 36 -17.28 14.08 8.35
CA GLY A 36 -16.26 15.08 8.63
C GLY A 36 -15.21 14.59 9.63
N VAL A 37 -14.08 15.30 9.63
CA VAL A 37 -12.96 15.05 10.57
C VAL A 37 -13.25 15.56 11.99
N MET A 38 -14.20 16.47 12.11
CA MET A 38 -14.73 16.98 13.37
C MET A 38 -16.21 16.60 13.48
N THR A 39 -16.65 16.25 14.67
CA THR A 39 -18.04 15.94 14.99
C THR A 39 -18.54 16.91 16.04
N THR A 40 -19.70 17.51 15.78
CA THR A 40 -20.35 18.45 16.69
C THR A 40 -21.51 17.77 17.39
N THR A 41 -21.53 17.81 18.72
CA THR A 41 -22.65 17.35 19.54
C THR A 41 -23.35 18.55 20.16
N ILE A 42 -24.66 18.66 19.90
CA ILE A 42 -25.51 19.71 20.44
C ILE A 42 -26.35 19.11 21.58
N ASN A 43 -26.27 19.69 22.77
CA ASN A 43 -27.08 19.32 23.93
C ASN A 43 -27.79 20.56 24.50
N ALA A 44 -29.07 20.70 24.15
CA ALA A 44 -29.88 21.88 24.42
C ALA A 44 -29.18 23.17 23.95
N SER A 45 -28.68 23.98 24.87
CA SER A 45 -27.97 25.24 24.56
C SER A 45 -26.45 25.09 24.40
N GLN A 46 -25.89 23.91 24.68
CA GLN A 46 -24.45 23.67 24.64
C GLN A 46 -24.06 22.96 23.33
N GLU A 47 -22.98 23.40 22.72
CA GLU A 47 -22.40 22.79 21.52
C GLU A 47 -20.95 22.41 21.78
N PHE A 48 -20.59 21.16 21.49
CA PHE A 48 -19.24 20.65 21.66
C PHE A 48 -18.73 20.09 20.34
N THR A 49 -17.65 20.66 19.82
CA THR A 49 -16.96 20.13 18.65
C THR A 49 -15.75 19.32 19.11
N LYS A 50 -15.66 18.07 18.65
CA LYS A 50 -14.55 17.15 18.97
C LYS A 50 -14.04 16.45 17.71
N THR A 51 -12.80 15.98 17.75
CA THR A 51 -12.25 15.14 16.69
C THR A 51 -13.09 13.88 16.51
N ASN A 52 -13.34 13.48 15.27
CA ASN A 52 -14.11 12.28 14.96
C ASN A 52 -13.41 11.04 15.54
N PRO A 53 -14.06 10.27 16.45
CA PRO A 53 -13.44 9.09 17.07
C PRO A 53 -13.03 8.02 16.05
N ALA A 54 -13.67 7.99 14.87
CA ALA A 54 -13.29 7.09 13.79
C ALA A 54 -11.84 7.31 13.28
N LEU A 55 -11.27 8.50 13.46
CA LEU A 55 -9.87 8.77 13.10
C LEU A 55 -8.89 7.97 13.97
N ASN A 56 -9.21 7.77 15.25
CA ASN A 56 -8.39 6.97 16.15
C ASN A 56 -8.40 5.50 15.74
N GLU A 57 -9.56 4.97 15.36
CA GLU A 57 -9.69 3.60 14.88
C GLU A 57 -9.02 3.39 13.51
N LEU A 58 -9.09 4.37 12.62
CA LEU A 58 -8.38 4.35 11.34
C LEU A 58 -6.86 4.23 11.55
N ASN A 59 -6.31 5.01 12.47
CA ASN A 59 -4.89 4.95 12.80
C ASN A 59 -4.50 3.60 13.40
N LYS A 60 -5.32 3.02 14.27
CA LYS A 60 -5.08 1.67 14.84
C LYS A 60 -5.06 0.60 13.74
N LEU A 61 -6.08 0.56 12.90
CA LEU A 61 -6.16 -0.41 11.79
C LEU A 61 -4.98 -0.26 10.82
N THR A 62 -4.55 0.97 10.53
CA THR A 62 -3.41 1.24 9.64
C THR A 62 -2.10 0.71 10.23
N LYS A 63 -1.87 0.91 11.54
CA LYS A 63 -0.72 0.32 12.23
C LYS A 63 -0.76 -1.21 12.18
N THR A 64 -1.92 -1.81 12.45
CA THR A 64 -2.09 -3.27 12.36
C THR A 64 -1.84 -3.78 10.95
N LEU A 65 -2.27 -3.07 9.91
CA LEU A 65 -2.02 -3.41 8.51
C LEU A 65 -0.51 -3.46 8.22
N ILE A 66 0.23 -2.43 8.63
CA ILE A 66 1.69 -2.36 8.43
C ILE A 66 2.40 -3.48 9.17
N THR A 67 2.03 -3.74 10.43
CA THR A 67 2.60 -4.87 11.19
C THR A 67 2.35 -6.21 10.50
N LEU A 68 1.15 -6.42 9.98
CA LEU A 68 0.81 -7.64 9.26
C LEU A 68 1.58 -7.73 7.94
N GLU A 69 1.72 -6.63 7.20
CA GLU A 69 2.50 -6.55 5.96
C GLU A 69 3.93 -7.01 6.16
N ASN A 70 4.59 -6.49 7.19
CA ASN A 70 5.97 -6.84 7.55
C ASN A 70 6.12 -8.30 8.00
N SER A 71 5.02 -8.94 8.41
CA SER A 71 5.02 -10.34 8.86
C SER A 71 4.78 -11.35 7.74
N ILE A 72 4.42 -10.89 6.54
CA ILE A 72 4.18 -11.75 5.36
C ILE A 72 5.52 -12.05 4.69
N LYS A 73 5.76 -13.32 4.37
CA LYS A 73 6.97 -13.73 3.67
C LYS A 73 6.74 -13.66 2.17
N PHE A 74 7.30 -12.63 1.53
CA PHE A 74 7.23 -12.46 0.09
C PHE A 74 8.40 -13.14 -0.63
N GLU A 75 8.08 -13.95 -1.63
CA GLU A 75 9.07 -14.52 -2.54
C GLU A 75 9.50 -13.46 -3.57
N MET A 76 10.80 -13.44 -3.89
CA MET A 76 11.33 -12.63 -4.99
C MET A 76 10.98 -13.30 -6.32
N LEU A 77 10.41 -12.51 -7.24
CA LEU A 77 10.23 -12.94 -8.62
C LEU A 77 11.53 -12.65 -9.35
N TYR A 78 12.16 -13.69 -9.90
CA TYR A 78 13.27 -13.51 -10.82
C TYR A 78 12.75 -12.86 -12.10
N VAL A 79 13.16 -11.63 -12.37
CA VAL A 79 12.95 -10.99 -13.67
C VAL A 79 14.20 -11.28 -14.49
N PRO A 80 14.11 -12.06 -15.58
CA PRO A 80 15.26 -12.28 -16.43
C PRO A 80 15.74 -10.94 -16.97
N GLU A 81 17.03 -10.65 -16.81
CA GLU A 81 17.65 -9.48 -17.42
C GLU A 81 17.46 -9.58 -18.94
N LEU A 82 16.82 -8.58 -19.54
CA LEU A 82 16.79 -8.47 -21.00
C LEU A 82 18.25 -8.42 -21.47
N PRO A 83 18.63 -9.19 -22.50
CA PRO A 83 19.96 -9.10 -23.06
C PRO A 83 20.22 -7.63 -23.38
N LYS A 84 21.29 -7.06 -22.81
CA LYS A 84 21.76 -5.74 -23.25
C LYS A 84 22.04 -5.89 -24.72
N ASP A 85 21.25 -5.23 -25.56
CA ASP A 85 21.54 -5.13 -26.99
C ASP A 85 23.01 -4.75 -27.10
N GLU A 86 23.84 -5.68 -27.58
CA GLU A 86 25.18 -5.37 -28.02
C GLU A 86 24.99 -4.23 -29.02
N LYS A 87 25.49 -3.05 -28.65
CA LYS A 87 25.49 -1.89 -29.53
C LYS A 87 26.06 -2.39 -30.84
N LYS A 88 25.21 -2.50 -31.87
CA LYS A 88 25.70 -2.60 -33.24
C LYS A 88 26.64 -1.43 -33.41
N ASP A 89 27.89 -1.77 -33.75
CA ASP A 89 28.90 -0.85 -34.20
C ASP A 89 28.28 0.02 -35.31
N ASN A 90 27.77 1.18 -34.92
CA ASN A 90 27.62 2.25 -35.88
C ASN A 90 29.05 2.69 -36.13
N ASP A 91 29.59 2.27 -37.27
CA ASP A 91 30.73 2.89 -37.95
C ASP A 91 30.41 4.38 -38.16
N GLU A 92 30.48 5.18 -37.10
CA GLU A 92 30.64 6.62 -37.21
C GLU A 92 32.15 6.87 -37.40
N PRO A 93 32.59 7.44 -38.52
CA PRO A 93 34.01 7.72 -38.72
C PRO A 93 34.48 8.68 -37.63
N GLU A 94 35.64 8.39 -37.04
CA GLU A 94 36.26 9.30 -36.09
C GLU A 94 36.56 10.64 -36.76
N VAL A 95 36.31 11.74 -36.04
CA VAL A 95 36.48 13.14 -36.49
C VAL A 95 37.95 13.46 -36.86
N SER A 96 38.88 12.53 -36.68
CA SER A 96 40.28 12.66 -37.11
C SER A 96 40.47 12.50 -38.63
N ASP A 97 39.51 11.95 -39.36
CA ASP A 97 39.59 11.76 -40.82
C ASP A 97 39.15 13.00 -41.63
N LEU A 98 38.87 14.13 -40.97
CA LEU A 98 38.33 15.34 -41.60
C LEU A 98 39.26 16.57 -41.56
N TYR A 99 40.51 16.45 -41.10
CA TYR A 99 41.50 17.53 -41.16
C TYR A 99 42.92 17.04 -41.46
#